data_AF-A0A656GL73-F1
#
_entry.id   AF-A0A656GL73-F1
#
_cell.length_a   1.000
_cell.length_b   1.000
_cell.length_c   1.000
_cell.angle_alpha   90.00
_cell.angle_beta   90.00
_cell.angle_gamma   90.00
#
_symmetry.space_group_name_H-M   'P 1'
#
loop_
_entity.id
_entity.type
_entity.pdbx_description
1 polymer ?
#
loop_
_entity_poly.entity_id
_entity_poly.type
_entity_poly.pdbx_seq_one_letter_code
_entity_poly.pdbx_strand_id
1 'polypeptide(L)'
;QKTQKLRELIEDLKKSDHVVEKLRAEIEPLMKLAESGMITVKLQWRDIPGRYLFTEEGLQQYPHLEHAFAEFRIELTGGETPLL
;
A
#
# COMPACT_ATOMS: atom_id res chain seq x y z
N GLN A 1 5.63 -9.17 -8.43
CA GLN A 1 5.46 -7.70 -8.60
C GLN A 1 5.10 -7.10 -7.25
N LYS A 2 5.41 -5.82 -6.97
CA LYS A 2 5.31 -5.28 -5.58
C LYS A 2 3.86 -5.26 -5.09
N THR A 3 2.92 -4.95 -5.98
CA THR A 3 1.47 -5.05 -5.71
C THR A 3 1.05 -6.44 -5.24
N GLN A 4 1.52 -7.51 -5.89
CA GLN A 4 1.19 -8.89 -5.51
C GLN A 4 1.70 -9.23 -4.10
N LYS A 5 2.94 -8.84 -3.79
CA LYS A 5 3.55 -9.06 -2.46
C LYS A 5 2.77 -8.34 -1.35
N LEU A 6 2.35 -7.10 -1.61
CA LEU A 6 1.51 -6.35 -0.67
C LEU A 6 0.15 -7.03 -0.47
N ARG A 7 -0.48 -7.49 -1.55
CA ARG A 7 -1.76 -8.20 -1.48
C ARG A 7 -1.68 -9.47 -0.63
N GLU A 8 -0.66 -10.29 -0.82
CA GLU A 8 -0.46 -11.52 -0.04
C GLU A 8 -0.36 -11.23 1.47
N LEU A 9 0.46 -10.24 1.87
CA LEU A 9 0.60 -9.84 3.27
C LEU A 9 -0.71 -9.32 3.87
N ILE A 10 -1.48 -8.56 3.10
CA ILE A 10 -2.78 -8.06 3.51
C ILE A 10 -3.78 -9.20 3.72
N GLU A 11 -3.85 -10.17 2.79
CA GLU A 11 -4.77 -11.31 2.87
C GLU A 11 -4.48 -12.22 4.08
N ASP A 12 -3.20 -12.36 4.45
CA ASP A 12 -2.78 -13.12 5.62
C ASP A 12 -3.17 -12.43 6.94
N LEU A 13 -3.00 -11.11 7.01
CA LEU A 13 -3.16 -10.34 8.25
C LEU A 13 -4.60 -9.84 8.48
N LYS A 14 -5.38 -9.57 7.43
CA LYS A 14 -6.72 -8.94 7.54
C LYS A 14 -7.75 -9.76 8.33
N LYS A 15 -7.54 -11.07 8.46
CA LYS A 15 -8.41 -11.96 9.26
C LYS A 15 -8.27 -11.72 10.76
N SER A 16 -7.13 -11.18 11.17
CA SER A 16 -6.74 -11.01 12.58
C SER A 16 -6.70 -9.55 13.00
N ASP A 17 -6.53 -8.61 12.05
CA ASP A 17 -6.46 -7.18 12.33
C ASP A 17 -7.39 -6.38 11.39
N HIS A 18 -8.36 -5.69 11.99
CA HIS A 18 -9.34 -4.86 11.29
C HIS A 18 -8.72 -3.62 10.64
N VAL A 19 -7.61 -3.09 11.15
CA VAL A 19 -6.87 -1.97 10.55
C VAL A 19 -6.22 -2.41 9.24
N VAL A 20 -5.83 -3.68 9.13
CA VAL A 20 -5.33 -4.25 7.87
C VAL A 20 -6.44 -4.39 6.82
N GLU A 21 -7.66 -4.81 7.21
CA GLU A 21 -8.80 -4.78 6.28
C GLU A 21 -9.15 -3.35 5.86
N LYS A 22 -9.00 -2.37 6.75
CA LYS A 22 -9.17 -0.95 6.41
C LYS A 22 -8.14 -0.48 5.40
N LEU A 23 -6.85 -0.83 5.60
CA LEU A 23 -5.80 -0.57 4.60
C LEU A 23 -6.19 -1.19 3.26
N ARG A 24 -6.56 -2.48 3.25
CA ARG A 24 -7.00 -3.19 2.05
C ARG A 24 -8.10 -2.45 1.32
N ALA A 25 -9.14 -2.02 2.01
CA ALA A 25 -10.26 -1.29 1.42
C ALA A 25 -9.83 0.05 0.81
N GLU A 26 -8.97 0.81 1.49
CA GLU A 26 -8.49 2.12 1.02
C GLU A 26 -7.62 2.02 -0.24
N ILE A 27 -6.78 0.99 -0.33
CA ILE A 27 -5.81 0.86 -1.43
C ILE A 27 -6.29 -0.08 -2.55
N GLU A 28 -7.40 -0.80 -2.39
CA GLU A 28 -7.94 -1.73 -3.41
C GLU A 28 -8.11 -1.11 -4.80
N PRO A 29 -8.63 0.13 -4.97
CA PRO A 29 -8.72 0.74 -6.30
C PRO A 29 -7.35 0.86 -6.98
N LEU A 30 -6.32 1.23 -6.22
CA LEU A 30 -4.95 1.38 -6.73
C LEU A 30 -4.30 0.03 -7.01
N MET A 31 -4.56 -0.99 -6.17
CA MET A 31 -4.06 -2.35 -6.42
C MET A 31 -4.61 -2.90 -7.74
N LYS A 32 -5.91 -2.73 -8.01
CA LYS A 32 -6.53 -3.15 -9.28
C LYS A 32 -5.96 -2.42 -10.50
N LEU A 33 -5.69 -1.12 -10.37
CA LEU A 33 -5.06 -0.34 -11.44
C LEU A 33 -3.63 -0.84 -11.71
N ALA A 34 -2.86 -1.14 -10.67
CA ALA A 34 -1.51 -1.69 -10.80
C ALA A 34 -1.52 -3.09 -11.44
N GLU A 35 -2.42 -3.98 -10.99
CA GLU A 35 -2.57 -5.34 -11.52
C GLU A 35 -3.01 -5.38 -12.99
N SER A 36 -3.85 -4.44 -13.40
CA SER A 36 -4.28 -4.32 -14.80
C SER A 36 -3.21 -3.70 -15.72
N GLY A 37 -2.08 -3.24 -15.17
CA GLY A 37 -1.05 -2.52 -15.91
C GLY A 37 -1.50 -1.12 -16.38
N MET A 38 -2.63 -0.61 -15.88
CA MET A 38 -3.26 0.65 -16.30
C MET A 38 -2.83 1.85 -15.45
N ILE A 39 -1.61 1.86 -14.91
CA ILE A 39 -1.08 3.08 -14.27
C ILE A 39 -0.62 4.02 -15.39
N THR A 40 -1.55 4.83 -15.89
CA THR A 40 -1.30 5.76 -17.01
C THR A 40 -0.72 7.10 -16.57
N VAL A 41 -0.79 7.43 -15.27
CA VAL A 41 -0.32 8.70 -14.69
C VAL A 41 0.41 8.41 -13.37
N LYS A 42 1.58 9.03 -13.18
CA LYS A 42 2.33 8.97 -11.92
C LYS A 42 1.54 9.67 -10.82
N LEU A 43 1.22 8.94 -9.74
CA LEU A 43 0.54 9.51 -8.58
C LEU A 43 1.54 10.27 -7.69
N GLN A 44 1.10 11.31 -7.00
CA GLN A 44 1.90 11.94 -5.96
C GLN A 44 1.84 11.10 -4.67
N TRP A 45 2.93 11.10 -3.89
CA TRP A 45 3.00 10.36 -2.62
C TRP A 45 1.83 10.62 -1.67
N ARG A 46 1.33 11.87 -1.63
CA ARG A 46 0.22 12.31 -0.78
C ARG A 46 -1.15 11.83 -1.25
N ASP A 47 -1.27 11.45 -2.52
CA ASP A 47 -2.54 11.02 -3.12
C ASP A 47 -2.76 9.51 -2.91
N ILE A 48 -1.76 8.79 -2.38
CA ILE A 48 -1.87 7.36 -2.05
C ILE A 48 -2.37 7.22 -0.60
N PRO A 49 -3.59 6.69 -0.38
CA PRO A 49 -4.19 6.56 0.94
C PRO A 49 -3.50 5.47 1.78
N GLY A 50 -3.84 5.38 3.07
CA GLY A 50 -3.36 4.34 3.98
C GLY A 50 -2.11 4.65 4.79
N ARG A 51 -1.33 5.70 4.49
CA ARG A 51 -0.11 6.05 5.28
C ARG A 51 -0.41 6.27 6.75
N TYR A 52 -1.51 6.96 7.06
CA TYR A 52 -1.87 7.28 8.43
C TYR A 52 -2.18 6.03 9.27
N LEU A 53 -2.60 4.92 8.64
CA LEU A 53 -2.84 3.66 9.34
C LEU A 53 -1.57 3.07 9.97
N PHE A 54 -0.40 3.37 9.38
CA PHE A 54 0.90 2.99 9.95
C PHE A 54 1.31 3.86 11.13
N THR A 55 1.13 5.18 11.01
CA THR A 55 1.59 6.15 12.01
C THR A 55 0.61 6.37 13.16
N GLU A 56 -0.68 6.18 12.93
CA GLU A 56 -1.76 6.56 13.85
C GLU A 56 -2.60 5.35 14.32
N GLU A 57 -2.77 4.32 13.48
CA GLU A 57 -3.60 3.15 13.81
C GLU A 57 -2.80 1.86 14.07
N GLY A 58 -1.48 1.99 14.22
CA GLY A 58 -0.64 0.92 14.75
C GLY A 58 -0.16 -0.13 13.75
N LEU A 59 -0.33 0.06 12.44
CA LEU A 59 0.22 -0.88 11.45
C LEU A 59 1.75 -0.91 11.40
N GLN A 60 2.45 0.07 12.01
CA GLN A 60 3.91 0.03 12.22
C GLN A 60 4.40 -1.22 12.97
N GLN A 61 3.51 -1.95 13.67
CA GLN A 61 3.84 -3.24 14.29
C GLN A 61 4.16 -4.35 13.26
N TYR A 62 3.77 -4.16 11.99
CA TYR A 62 4.00 -5.10 10.89
C TYR A 62 5.05 -4.54 9.91
N PRO A 63 6.36 -4.67 10.19
CA PRO A 63 7.42 -4.05 9.38
C PRO A 63 7.45 -4.55 7.94
N HIS A 64 7.09 -5.83 7.71
CA HIS A 64 6.99 -6.37 6.36
C HIS A 64 5.83 -5.78 5.56
N LEU A 65 4.69 -5.48 6.22
CA LEU A 65 3.55 -4.82 5.61
C LEU A 65 3.89 -3.37 5.27
N GLU A 66 4.52 -2.65 6.19
CA GLU A 66 4.96 -1.26 5.98
C GLU A 66 5.96 -1.16 4.82
N HIS A 67 6.94 -2.05 4.79
CA HIS A 67 7.90 -2.10 3.70
C HIS A 67 7.24 -2.39 2.35
N ALA A 68 6.38 -3.42 2.27
CA ALA A 68 5.67 -3.75 1.04
C ALA A 68 4.76 -2.60 0.57
N PHE A 69 4.13 -1.89 1.51
CA PHE A 69 3.34 -0.70 1.21
C PHE A 69 4.20 0.45 0.67
N ALA A 70 5.38 0.69 1.23
CA ALA A 70 6.33 1.67 0.71
C ALA A 70 6.81 1.30 -0.70
N GLU A 71 7.14 0.02 -0.95
CA GLU A 71 7.54 -0.46 -2.28
C GLU A 71 6.43 -0.22 -3.32
N PHE A 72 5.18 -0.53 -2.96
CA PHE A 72 4.01 -0.29 -3.79
C PHE A 72 3.83 1.20 -4.11
N ARG A 73 3.99 2.09 -3.12
CA ARG A 73 3.91 3.54 -3.35
C ARG A 73 4.96 4.04 -4.34
N ILE A 74 6.20 3.54 -4.23
CA ILE A 74 7.28 3.85 -5.17
C ILE A 74 6.91 3.38 -6.59
N GLU A 75 6.23 2.24 -6.74
CA GLU A 75 5.76 1.76 -8.04
C GLU A 75 4.73 2.74 -8.65
N LEU A 76 3.74 3.14 -7.86
CA LEU A 76 2.68 4.06 -8.31
C LEU A 76 3.16 5.47 -8.66
N THR A 77 4.25 5.92 -8.03
CA THR A 77 4.87 7.23 -8.32
C THR A 77 5.88 7.16 -9.47
N GLY A 78 6.06 5.99 -10.10
CA GLY A 78 7.03 5.79 -11.16
C GLY A 78 8.48 5.94 -10.70
N GLY A 79 8.78 5.46 -9.49
CA GLY A 79 10.11 5.41 -8.90
C GLY A 79 10.48 6.56 -7.98
N GLU A 80 9.61 7.56 -7.80
CA GLU A 80 9.86 8.65 -6.85
C GLU A 80 9.80 8.10 -5.43
N THR A 81 10.82 8.41 -4.62
CA THR A 81 10.80 8.24 -3.17
C THR A 81 10.43 9.56 -2.50
N PRO A 82 9.79 9.56 -1.32
CA PRO A 82 9.49 10.81 -0.64
C PRO A 82 10.82 11.48 -0.28
N LEU A 83 10.93 12.78 -0.55
CA LEU A 83 12.07 13.57 -0.08
C LEU A 83 12.01 13.59 1.45
N LEU A 84 13.09 13.16 2.09
CA LEU A 84 13.27 13.14 3.55
C LEU A 84 13.33 14.56 4.11
#